data_AF-A0A4U0ZS88-F1
#
_entry.id   AF-A0A4U0ZS88-F1
#
_cell.length_a   1.000
_cell.length_b   1.000
_cell.length_c   1.000
_cell.angle_alpha   90.00
_cell.angle_beta   90.00
_cell.angle_gamma   90.00
#
_symmetry.space_group_name_H-M   'P 1'
#
loop_
_entity.id
_entity.type
_entity.pdbx_description
1 polymer ?
#
loop_
_entity_poly.entity_id
_entity_poly.type
_entity_poly.pdbx_seq_one_letter_code
_entity_poly.pdbx_strand_id
1 'polypeptide(L)'
;MQKKLNSVQIRLCSIKRREFQRDVYRPGVISLSRLVWGSLGGGLLLTIIGILSKTTGIAVLFPPLAATCFINSTCVYLRVARPKSVIVGHFVASIGGLAGVLAGDFLAGGTDFAVSLKLGLAVLFAAVLMQIFDADHPPAAATAAIPAILPLPMSMYLFPVYMAWGATITVLFALAWNRVWFEYPASDEEHRTRHAGLFMDKAQILGLGLCAMSFALMCCKLVAPNFYYVGIWLMTIGVVVLGSHHFYELLRIDSDEGINEIRRLCEKN
;
A
#
# COMPACT_ATOMS: atom_id res chain seq x y z
N MET A 1 20.79 -15.62 -36.83
CA MET A 1 20.41 -15.99 -35.45
C MET A 1 21.49 -15.50 -34.49
N GLN A 2 21.33 -14.29 -33.94
CA GLN A 2 22.37 -13.62 -33.15
C GLN A 2 22.23 -14.06 -31.67
N LYS A 3 23.31 -14.61 -31.10
CA LYS A 3 23.37 -15.12 -29.73
C LYS A 3 22.92 -14.05 -28.73
N LYS A 4 21.78 -14.24 -28.06
CA LYS A 4 21.45 -13.57 -26.79
C LYS A 4 22.45 -14.04 -25.74
N LEU A 5 23.57 -13.36 -25.59
CA LEU A 5 24.35 -13.48 -24.37
C LEU A 5 23.52 -12.88 -23.25
N ASN A 6 23.10 -13.73 -22.32
CA ASN A 6 22.65 -13.39 -20.97
C ASN A 6 23.81 -12.71 -20.21
N SER A 7 24.28 -11.56 -20.71
CA SER A 7 25.32 -10.78 -20.07
C SER A 7 24.68 -9.98 -18.94
N VAL A 8 25.09 -10.26 -17.71
CA VAL A 8 24.76 -9.41 -16.57
C VAL A 8 25.38 -8.04 -16.83
N GLN A 9 24.53 -7.02 -16.92
CA GLN A 9 24.95 -5.64 -17.13
C GLN A 9 25.13 -4.96 -15.76
N ILE A 10 26.38 -4.71 -15.37
CA ILE A 10 26.72 -3.95 -14.17
C ILE A 10 26.82 -2.46 -14.54
N ARG A 11 26.03 -1.62 -13.88
CA ARG A 11 25.98 -0.17 -14.10
C ARG A 11 26.47 0.55 -12.85
N LEU A 12 27.72 1.01 -12.88
CA LEU A 12 28.38 1.72 -11.78
C LEU A 12 28.21 3.25 -11.84
N CYS A 13 27.15 3.72 -12.50
CA CYS A 13 26.87 5.15 -12.59
C CYS A 13 26.52 5.71 -11.20
N SER A 14 26.93 6.97 -10.97
CA SER A 14 26.46 7.77 -9.82
C SER A 14 24.93 7.82 -9.77
N ILE A 15 24.38 8.14 -8.61
CA ILE A 15 22.94 8.17 -8.33
C ILE A 15 22.23 9.04 -9.35
N LYS A 16 21.48 8.40 -10.26
CA LYS A 16 20.77 9.05 -11.36
C LYS A 16 19.34 8.56 -11.45
N ARG A 17 18.42 9.48 -11.75
CA ARG A 17 16.99 9.21 -11.95
C ARG A 17 16.70 8.04 -12.90
N ARG A 18 17.57 7.87 -13.91
CA ARG A 18 17.47 6.82 -14.93
C ARG A 18 17.53 5.40 -14.36
N GLU A 19 18.24 5.18 -13.26
CA GLU A 19 18.46 3.83 -12.71
C GLU A 19 17.20 3.18 -12.10
N PHE A 20 16.19 4.01 -11.83
CA PHE A 20 14.90 3.61 -11.27
C PHE A 20 13.77 3.67 -12.32
N GLN A 21 14.10 3.77 -13.61
CA GLN A 21 13.13 3.71 -14.70
C GLN A 21 12.80 2.25 -15.06
N ARG A 22 11.60 2.06 -15.62
CA ARG A 22 11.03 0.74 -15.96
C ARG A 22 11.89 -0.05 -16.95
N ASP A 23 12.56 0.61 -17.88
CA ASP A 23 13.45 -0.01 -18.87
C ASP A 23 14.75 -0.55 -18.26
N VAL A 24 15.21 0.05 -17.16
CA VAL A 24 16.45 -0.33 -16.45
C VAL A 24 16.19 -1.37 -15.36
N TYR A 25 14.98 -1.42 -14.79
CA TYR A 25 14.59 -2.50 -13.88
C TYR A 25 14.13 -3.72 -14.67
N ARG A 26 15.10 -4.59 -14.99
CA ARG A 26 14.88 -5.88 -15.64
C ARG A 26 15.90 -6.90 -15.14
N PRO A 27 15.60 -8.20 -15.22
CA PRO A 27 16.55 -9.25 -14.89
C PRO A 27 17.88 -9.07 -15.64
N GLY A 28 18.98 -9.30 -14.94
CA GLY A 28 20.34 -9.16 -15.49
C GLY A 28 20.93 -7.74 -15.43
N VAL A 29 20.24 -6.73 -14.89
CA VAL A 29 20.83 -5.39 -14.70
C VAL A 29 21.08 -5.11 -13.21
N ILE A 30 22.35 -5.00 -12.84
CA ILE A 30 22.79 -4.59 -11.49
C ILE A 30 23.13 -3.10 -11.54
N SER A 31 22.39 -2.28 -10.78
CA SER A 31 22.60 -0.83 -10.74
C SER A 31 23.14 -0.42 -9.38
N LEU A 32 24.28 0.28 -9.37
CA LEU A 32 24.88 0.81 -8.14
C LEU A 32 23.94 1.78 -7.42
N SER A 33 23.17 2.57 -8.17
CA SER A 33 22.20 3.49 -7.58
C SER A 33 21.09 2.74 -6.81
N ARG A 34 20.60 1.61 -7.34
CA ARG A 34 19.62 0.78 -6.63
C ARG A 34 20.23 0.07 -5.43
N LEU A 35 21.45 -0.44 -5.59
CA LEU A 35 22.16 -1.17 -4.54
C LEU A 35 22.47 -0.25 -3.34
N VAL A 36 22.87 1.00 -3.59
CA VAL A 36 23.15 1.96 -2.51
C VAL A 36 21.87 2.63 -2.05
N TRP A 37 21.17 3.36 -2.92
CA TRP A 37 20.03 4.19 -2.53
C TRP A 37 18.77 3.38 -2.18
N GLY A 38 18.49 2.32 -2.95
CA GLY A 38 17.34 1.45 -2.70
C GLY A 38 17.51 0.64 -1.42
N SER A 39 18.65 -0.04 -1.25
CA SER A 39 18.91 -0.82 -0.03
C SER A 39 19.05 0.06 1.22
N LEU A 40 19.75 1.20 1.13
CA LEU A 40 19.86 2.14 2.25
C LEU A 40 18.48 2.70 2.63
N GLY A 41 17.67 3.10 1.64
CA GLY A 41 16.30 3.58 1.90
C GLY A 41 15.44 2.54 2.59
N GLY A 42 15.51 1.28 2.15
CA GLY A 42 14.75 0.18 2.76
C GLY A 42 15.16 -0.09 4.20
N GLY A 43 16.47 -0.14 4.47
CA GLY A 43 17.01 -0.33 5.83
C GLY A 43 16.71 0.84 6.78
N LEU A 44 16.89 2.08 6.32
CA LEU A 44 16.58 3.28 7.10
C LEU A 44 15.08 3.36 7.42
N LEU A 45 14.22 3.09 6.44
CA LEU A 45 12.78 3.08 6.66
C LEU A 45 12.36 2.04 7.70
N LEU A 46 12.84 0.80 7.58
CA LEU A 46 12.51 -0.23 8.56
C LEU A 46 13.02 0.13 9.96
N THR A 47 14.18 0.76 10.06
CA THR A 47 14.72 1.28 11.33
C THR A 47 13.81 2.34 11.94
N ILE A 48 13.37 3.32 11.14
CA ILE A 48 12.45 4.38 11.56
C ILE A 48 11.11 3.79 12.04
N ILE A 49 10.56 2.82 11.29
CA ILE A 49 9.34 2.12 11.66
C ILE A 49 9.52 1.37 12.98
N GLY A 50 10.64 0.68 13.17
CA GLY A 50 10.95 -0.04 14.41
C GLY A 50 11.02 0.89 15.62
N ILE A 51 11.70 2.03 15.47
CA ILE A 51 11.77 3.06 16.53
C ILE A 51 10.38 3.58 16.84
N LEU A 52 9.62 4.03 15.84
CA LEU A 52 8.30 4.61 16.05
C LEU A 52 7.28 3.61 16.58
N SER A 53 7.31 2.36 16.12
CA SER A 53 6.45 1.30 16.65
C SER A 53 6.71 1.09 18.14
N LYS A 54 7.99 1.08 18.56
CA LYS A 54 8.39 0.97 19.97
C LYS A 54 8.00 2.19 20.79
N THR A 55 8.26 3.41 20.30
CA THR A 55 8.00 4.64 21.05
C THR A 55 6.53 5.01 21.13
N THR A 56 5.72 4.64 20.15
CA THR A 56 4.28 4.95 20.14
C THR A 56 3.44 3.81 20.72
N GLY A 57 3.98 2.59 20.83
CA GLY A 57 3.21 1.41 21.22
C GLY A 57 2.17 1.00 20.17
N ILE A 58 2.40 1.35 18.89
CA ILE A 58 1.60 0.90 17.75
C ILE A 58 2.39 -0.21 17.07
N ALA A 59 2.01 -1.47 17.32
CA ALA A 59 2.73 -2.63 16.83
C ALA A 59 2.49 -2.85 15.34
N VAL A 60 3.51 -2.56 14.52
CA VAL A 60 3.43 -2.72 13.05
C VAL A 60 4.63 -3.45 12.45
N LEU A 61 5.57 -3.85 13.31
CA LEU A 61 6.81 -4.49 12.89
C LEU A 61 6.58 -5.97 12.58
N PHE A 62 5.97 -6.22 11.41
CA PHE A 62 5.77 -7.56 10.86
C PHE A 62 6.58 -7.72 9.56
N PRO A 63 6.98 -8.94 9.18
CA PRO A 63 7.75 -9.20 7.96
C PRO A 63 7.20 -8.57 6.66
N PRO A 64 5.87 -8.50 6.43
CA PRO A 64 5.30 -7.82 5.26
C PRO A 64 5.76 -6.38 5.10
N LEU A 65 5.90 -5.64 6.21
CA LEU A 65 6.27 -4.24 6.16
C LEU A 65 7.72 -4.05 5.69
N ALA A 66 8.62 -5.00 5.99
CA ALA A 66 9.98 -4.99 5.45
C ALA A 66 9.99 -5.18 3.93
N ALA A 67 9.14 -6.05 3.39
CA ALA A 67 8.98 -6.21 1.94
C ALA A 67 8.38 -4.95 1.29
N THR A 68 7.45 -4.27 1.96
CA THR A 68 6.95 -2.96 1.54
C THR A 68 8.06 -1.91 1.54
N CYS A 69 8.92 -1.87 2.56
CA CYS A 69 10.06 -0.94 2.62
C CYS A 69 10.96 -1.11 1.39
N PHE A 70 11.26 -2.36 1.01
CA PHE A 70 12.05 -2.66 -0.18
C PHE A 70 11.38 -2.18 -1.46
N ILE A 71 10.10 -2.48 -1.67
CA ILE A 71 9.35 -2.05 -2.86
C ILE A 71 9.31 -0.52 -2.95
N ASN A 72 9.01 0.16 -1.85
CA ASN A 72 8.87 1.61 -1.80
C ASN A 72 10.22 2.35 -1.85
N SER A 73 11.35 1.69 -1.64
CA SER A 73 12.69 2.30 -1.79
C SER A 73 13.36 1.94 -3.11
N THR A 74 13.06 0.76 -3.69
CA THR A 74 13.83 0.17 -4.79
C THR A 74 13.02 0.04 -6.08
N CYS A 75 11.70 -0.17 -5.97
CA CYS A 75 10.80 -0.48 -7.08
C CYS A 75 9.72 0.60 -7.26
N VAL A 76 10.12 1.86 -7.10
CA VAL A 76 9.24 3.04 -6.94
C VAL A 76 8.32 3.34 -8.12
N TYR A 77 8.64 2.81 -9.31
CA TYR A 77 7.86 3.00 -10.54
C TYR A 77 6.76 1.94 -10.72
N LEU A 78 6.73 0.90 -9.87
CA LEU A 78 5.68 -0.11 -9.94
C LEU A 78 4.36 0.43 -9.38
N ARG A 79 3.25 0.04 -10.03
CA ARG A 79 1.89 0.33 -9.53
C ARG A 79 1.70 -0.10 -8.07
N VAL A 80 2.24 -1.27 -7.70
CA VAL A 80 2.17 -1.81 -6.34
C VAL A 80 2.93 -0.99 -5.29
N ALA A 81 3.81 -0.06 -5.70
CA ALA A 81 4.51 0.85 -4.80
C ALA A 81 3.73 2.15 -4.55
N ARG A 82 2.61 2.40 -5.25
CA ARG A 82 1.84 3.64 -5.12
C ARG A 82 1.14 3.73 -3.76
N PRO A 83 0.84 4.96 -3.28
CA PRO A 83 0.20 5.18 -1.98
C PRO A 83 -1.09 4.37 -1.76
N LYS A 84 -1.98 4.32 -2.77
CA LYS A 84 -3.22 3.53 -2.73
C LYS A 84 -2.93 2.05 -2.46
N SER A 85 -2.12 1.41 -3.31
CA SER A 85 -1.76 0.00 -3.17
C SER A 85 -1.14 -0.30 -1.81
N VAL A 86 -0.22 0.53 -1.34
CA VAL A 86 0.48 0.30 -0.07
C VAL A 86 -0.46 0.43 1.12
N ILE A 87 -1.19 1.56 1.24
CA ILE A 87 -2.03 1.84 2.41
C ILE A 87 -3.31 1.01 2.39
N VAL A 88 -4.07 1.08 1.28
CA VAL A 88 -5.34 0.36 1.14
C VAL A 88 -5.09 -1.13 1.10
N GLY A 89 -4.07 -1.59 0.38
CA GLY A 89 -3.73 -3.02 0.27
C GLY A 89 -3.49 -3.65 1.64
N HIS A 90 -2.64 -3.06 2.47
CA HIS A 90 -2.40 -3.55 3.84
C HIS A 90 -3.66 -3.52 4.71
N PHE A 91 -4.47 -2.48 4.60
CA PHE A 91 -5.72 -2.37 5.36
C PHE A 91 -6.74 -3.45 4.97
N VAL A 92 -7.06 -3.58 3.68
CA VAL A 92 -8.07 -4.54 3.22
C VAL A 92 -7.58 -5.99 3.33
N ALA A 93 -6.28 -6.23 3.14
CA ALA A 93 -5.71 -7.54 3.39
C ALA A 93 -5.76 -7.94 4.86
N SER A 94 -5.62 -6.99 5.79
CA SER A 94 -5.82 -7.25 7.22
C SER A 94 -7.26 -7.65 7.52
N ILE A 95 -8.25 -7.00 6.88
CA ILE A 95 -9.66 -7.40 6.98
C ILE A 95 -9.86 -8.82 6.41
N GLY A 96 -9.30 -9.11 5.24
CA GLY A 96 -9.32 -10.44 4.63
C GLY A 96 -8.69 -11.51 5.53
N GLY A 97 -7.58 -11.17 6.20
CA GLY A 97 -6.91 -12.04 7.17
C GLY A 97 -7.79 -12.41 8.35
N LEU A 98 -8.44 -11.41 8.97
CA LEU A 98 -9.37 -11.65 10.08
C LEU A 98 -10.59 -12.46 9.64
N ALA A 99 -11.16 -12.16 8.46
CA ALA A 99 -12.26 -12.94 7.90
C ALA A 99 -11.84 -14.39 7.63
N GLY A 100 -10.61 -14.61 7.15
CA GLY A 100 -10.04 -15.92 6.90
C GLY A 100 -9.85 -16.73 8.16
N VAL A 101 -9.42 -16.09 9.25
CA VAL A 101 -9.32 -16.72 10.58
C VAL A 101 -10.70 -17.14 11.08
N LEU A 102 -11.69 -16.24 11.04
CA LEU A 102 -13.05 -16.54 11.48
C LEU A 102 -13.69 -17.69 10.67
N ALA A 103 -13.54 -17.65 9.35
CA ALA A 103 -14.05 -18.70 8.47
C ALA A 103 -13.31 -20.03 8.67
N GLY A 104 -11.99 -19.99 8.85
CA GLY A 104 -11.17 -21.18 9.11
C GLY A 104 -11.48 -21.83 10.45
N ASP A 105 -11.70 -21.02 11.49
CA ASP A 105 -12.17 -21.52 12.80
C ASP A 105 -13.55 -22.14 12.72
N PHE A 106 -14.48 -21.51 12.00
CA PHE A 106 -15.81 -22.05 11.80
C PHE A 106 -15.80 -23.40 11.06
N LEU A 107 -14.95 -23.54 10.03
CA LEU A 107 -14.94 -24.71 9.16
C LEU A 107 -14.10 -25.88 9.69
N ALA A 108 -12.98 -25.60 10.37
CA ALA A 108 -12.00 -26.61 10.75
C ALA A 108 -11.39 -26.38 12.14
N GLY A 109 -12.03 -25.57 12.99
CA GLY A 109 -11.61 -25.35 14.37
C GLY A 109 -11.47 -26.66 15.14
N GLY A 110 -10.36 -26.81 15.88
CA GLY A 110 -10.07 -28.03 16.63
C GLY A 110 -9.53 -29.20 15.81
N THR A 111 -9.27 -29.01 14.51
CA THR A 111 -8.63 -30.02 13.65
C THR A 111 -7.17 -29.68 13.35
N ASP A 112 -6.38 -30.66 12.93
CA ASP A 112 -4.98 -30.48 12.51
C ASP A 112 -4.85 -29.56 11.28
N PHE A 113 -5.93 -29.36 10.52
CA PHE A 113 -5.96 -28.50 9.33
C PHE A 113 -6.36 -27.05 9.62
N ALA A 114 -6.68 -26.70 10.88
CA ALA A 114 -7.20 -25.39 11.24
C ALA A 114 -6.28 -24.25 10.75
N VAL A 115 -4.98 -24.33 11.01
CA VAL A 115 -4.02 -23.27 10.62
C VAL A 115 -3.91 -23.16 9.11
N SER A 116 -3.81 -24.30 8.41
CA SER A 116 -3.72 -24.33 6.94
C SER A 116 -4.95 -23.71 6.28
N LEU A 117 -6.15 -24.00 6.81
CA LEU A 117 -7.40 -23.47 6.28
C LEU A 117 -7.55 -21.98 6.55
N LYS A 118 -7.23 -21.51 7.77
CA LYS A 118 -7.20 -20.08 8.10
C LYS A 118 -6.27 -19.31 7.16
N LEU A 119 -5.07 -19.84 6.93
CA LEU A 119 -4.07 -19.20 6.07
C LEU A 119 -4.55 -19.12 4.61
N GLY A 120 -5.08 -20.23 4.07
CA GLY A 120 -5.61 -20.27 2.71
C GLY A 120 -6.77 -19.29 2.50
N LEU A 121 -7.73 -19.27 3.43
CA LEU A 121 -8.87 -18.35 3.38
C LEU A 121 -8.46 -16.89 3.60
N ALA A 122 -7.51 -16.62 4.49
CA ALA A 122 -6.97 -15.28 4.72
C ALA A 122 -6.38 -14.68 3.44
N VAL A 123 -5.53 -15.44 2.74
CA VAL A 123 -4.93 -15.00 1.48
C VAL A 123 -5.98 -14.90 0.37
N LEU A 124 -6.94 -15.82 0.31
CA LEU A 124 -8.05 -15.76 -0.66
C LEU A 124 -8.85 -14.47 -0.50
N PHE A 125 -9.34 -14.17 0.71
CA PHE A 125 -10.12 -12.96 0.94
C PHE A 125 -9.30 -11.69 0.75
N ALA A 126 -8.03 -11.69 1.17
CA ALA A 126 -7.15 -10.56 0.92
C ALA A 126 -6.93 -10.30 -0.58
N ALA A 127 -6.73 -11.35 -1.37
CA ALA A 127 -6.58 -11.23 -2.82
C ALA A 127 -7.85 -10.67 -3.48
N VAL A 128 -9.02 -11.19 -3.11
CA VAL A 128 -10.33 -10.68 -3.58
C VAL A 128 -10.48 -9.20 -3.24
N LEU A 129 -10.24 -8.82 -1.98
CA LEU A 129 -10.39 -7.42 -1.56
C LEU A 129 -9.39 -6.50 -2.23
N MET A 130 -8.11 -6.87 -2.34
CA MET A 130 -7.12 -6.05 -3.05
C MET A 130 -7.50 -5.84 -4.52
N GLN A 131 -8.08 -6.85 -5.19
CA GLN A 131 -8.56 -6.71 -6.56
C GLN A 131 -9.79 -5.80 -6.66
N ILE A 132 -10.78 -5.95 -5.77
CA ILE A 132 -11.97 -5.08 -5.72
C ILE A 132 -11.59 -3.61 -5.50
N PHE A 133 -10.66 -3.36 -4.58
CA PHE A 133 -10.19 -2.02 -4.26
C PHE A 133 -9.09 -1.52 -5.19
N ASP A 134 -8.67 -2.31 -6.17
CA ASP A 134 -7.62 -1.96 -7.12
C ASP A 134 -6.34 -1.50 -6.38
N ALA A 135 -5.96 -2.28 -5.36
CA ALA A 135 -4.95 -1.97 -4.36
C ALA A 135 -3.93 -3.11 -4.21
N ASP A 136 -3.61 -3.78 -5.31
CA ASP A 136 -2.66 -4.89 -5.34
C ASP A 136 -1.32 -4.50 -4.71
N HIS A 137 -0.97 -5.15 -3.62
CA HIS A 137 0.31 -5.00 -2.96
C HIS A 137 0.75 -6.37 -2.43
N PRO A 138 1.61 -7.11 -3.16
CA PRO A 138 1.96 -8.48 -2.78
C PRO A 138 2.40 -8.67 -1.31
N PRO A 139 3.16 -7.74 -0.68
CA PRO A 139 3.42 -7.84 0.75
C PRO A 139 2.17 -7.86 1.63
N ALA A 140 1.10 -7.16 1.26
CA ALA A 140 -0.15 -7.15 2.01
C ALA A 140 -0.83 -8.53 2.05
N ALA A 141 -0.61 -9.42 1.07
CA ALA A 141 -1.07 -10.81 1.17
C ALA A 141 -0.43 -11.53 2.37
N ALA A 142 0.85 -11.25 2.66
CA ALA A 142 1.51 -11.77 3.86
C ALA A 142 1.03 -11.05 5.13
N THR A 143 0.51 -9.82 5.05
CA THR A 143 -0.19 -9.16 6.16
C THR A 143 -1.48 -9.89 6.54
N ALA A 144 -2.23 -10.39 5.56
CA ALA A 144 -3.42 -11.20 5.80
C ALA A 144 -3.11 -12.51 6.54
N ALA A 145 -1.92 -13.08 6.34
CA ALA A 145 -1.50 -14.31 6.99
C ALA A 145 -1.25 -14.12 8.50
N ILE A 146 -0.83 -12.93 8.94
CA ILE A 146 -0.42 -12.64 10.33
C ILE A 146 -1.43 -13.18 11.37
N PRO A 147 -2.73 -12.82 11.35
CA PRO A 147 -3.67 -13.29 12.36
C PRO A 147 -3.89 -14.81 12.37
N ALA A 148 -3.53 -15.53 11.31
CA ALA A 148 -3.65 -16.98 11.24
C ALA A 148 -2.45 -17.72 11.87
N ILE A 149 -1.27 -17.11 11.88
CA ILE A 149 0.00 -17.76 12.26
C ILE A 149 0.75 -17.09 13.41
N LEU A 150 0.37 -15.88 13.82
CA LEU A 150 1.04 -15.11 14.86
C LEU A 150 0.02 -14.50 15.84
N PRO A 151 0.37 -14.41 17.14
CA PRO A 151 -0.45 -13.69 18.10
C PRO A 151 -0.43 -12.19 17.79
N LEU A 152 -1.60 -11.54 17.87
CA LEU A 152 -1.71 -10.11 17.71
C LEU A 152 -1.45 -9.40 19.05
N PRO A 153 -0.50 -8.44 19.13
CA PRO A 153 -0.24 -7.65 20.33
C PRO A 153 -1.28 -6.53 20.57
N MET A 154 -2.35 -6.53 19.78
CA MET A 154 -3.46 -5.57 19.85
C MET A 154 -4.79 -6.31 19.72
N SER A 155 -5.89 -5.62 20.00
CA SER A 155 -7.23 -6.11 19.66
C SER A 155 -7.33 -6.37 18.15
N MET A 156 -7.98 -7.48 17.77
CA MET A 156 -8.18 -7.88 16.37
C MET A 156 -8.76 -6.75 15.50
N TYR A 157 -9.69 -5.95 16.04
CA TYR A 157 -10.34 -4.87 15.29
C TYR A 157 -9.40 -3.69 14.99
N LEU A 158 -8.32 -3.53 15.77
CA LEU A 158 -7.31 -2.48 15.53
C LEU A 158 -6.25 -2.91 14.52
N PHE A 159 -6.17 -4.20 14.20
CA PHE A 159 -5.14 -4.73 13.31
C PHE A 159 -5.13 -4.04 11.92
N PRO A 160 -6.27 -3.88 11.20
CA PRO A 160 -6.28 -3.17 9.92
C PRO A 160 -5.78 -1.72 10.02
N VAL A 161 -6.22 -0.99 11.05
CA VAL A 161 -5.85 0.41 11.27
C VAL A 161 -4.35 0.55 11.56
N TYR A 162 -3.79 -0.36 12.35
CA TYR A 162 -2.36 -0.38 12.64
C TYR A 162 -1.55 -0.69 11.38
N MET A 163 -2.00 -1.65 10.55
CA MET A 163 -1.32 -1.95 9.29
C MET A 163 -1.38 -0.76 8.32
N ALA A 164 -2.51 -0.03 8.26
CA ALA A 164 -2.60 1.22 7.50
C ALA A 164 -1.68 2.32 8.05
N TRP A 165 -1.51 2.42 9.38
CA TRP A 165 -0.56 3.34 10.00
C TRP A 165 0.89 3.03 9.58
N GLY A 166 1.29 1.75 9.63
CA GLY A 166 2.62 1.29 9.18
C GLY A 166 2.85 1.49 7.68
N ALA A 167 1.82 1.27 6.87
CA ALA A 167 1.85 1.55 5.44
C ALA A 167 1.94 3.06 5.15
N THR A 168 1.26 3.89 5.94
CA THR A 168 1.27 5.36 5.78
C THR A 168 2.67 5.91 6.01
N ILE A 169 3.36 5.52 7.09
CA ILE A 169 4.75 5.96 7.30
C ILE A 169 5.68 5.51 6.18
N THR A 170 5.47 4.32 5.64
CA THR A 170 6.22 3.82 4.47
C THR A 170 6.03 4.73 3.26
N VAL A 171 4.80 5.17 2.99
CA VAL A 171 4.51 6.11 1.92
C VAL A 171 5.09 7.50 2.19
N LEU A 172 4.96 8.02 3.41
CA LEU A 172 5.51 9.34 3.79
C LEU A 172 7.03 9.37 3.67
N PHE A 173 7.71 8.32 4.12
CA PHE A 173 9.15 8.19 3.93
C PHE A 173 9.50 8.08 2.45
N ALA A 174 8.77 7.26 1.67
CA ALA A 174 9.02 7.14 0.23
C ALA A 174 8.84 8.48 -0.51
N LEU A 175 7.86 9.30 -0.10
CA LEU A 175 7.69 10.66 -0.61
C LEU A 175 8.89 11.55 -0.29
N ALA A 176 9.46 11.46 0.91
CA ALA A 176 10.63 12.24 1.28
C ALA A 176 11.93 11.71 0.63
N TRP A 177 12.19 10.41 0.75
CA TRP A 177 13.40 9.72 0.32
C TRP A 177 13.55 9.68 -1.20
N ASN A 178 12.49 9.28 -1.91
CA ASN A 178 12.60 9.11 -3.35
C ASN A 178 12.61 10.46 -4.06
N ARG A 179 11.90 11.48 -3.55
CA ARG A 179 11.84 12.81 -4.18
C ARG A 179 13.15 13.59 -4.18
N VAL A 180 14.17 13.12 -3.45
CA VAL A 180 15.53 13.66 -3.55
C VAL A 180 16.11 13.51 -4.96
N TRP A 181 15.84 12.37 -5.62
CA TRP A 181 16.44 12.04 -6.93
C TRP A 181 15.43 11.55 -7.98
N PHE A 182 14.29 11.06 -7.55
CA PHE A 182 13.29 10.35 -8.34
C PHE A 182 11.93 10.98 -8.17
N GLU A 183 11.00 10.60 -9.04
CA GLU A 183 9.63 11.02 -8.89
C GLU A 183 8.84 9.90 -8.23
N TYR A 184 8.14 10.24 -7.16
CA TYR A 184 7.29 9.33 -6.42
C TYR A 184 6.04 10.08 -5.94
N PRO A 185 4.83 9.56 -6.21
CA PRO A 185 4.53 8.43 -7.10
C PRO A 185 4.97 8.71 -8.54
N ALA A 186 5.43 7.69 -9.25
CA ALA A 186 5.79 7.83 -10.66
C ALA A 186 4.54 8.07 -11.53
N SER A 187 4.69 8.80 -12.64
CA SER A 187 3.64 8.91 -13.65
C SER A 187 3.40 7.55 -14.32
N ASP A 188 2.14 7.22 -14.59
CA ASP A 188 1.74 6.10 -15.44
C ASP A 188 0.71 6.54 -16.48
N GLU A 189 0.13 5.59 -17.19
CA GLU A 189 -0.79 5.87 -18.29
C GLU A 189 -2.06 6.58 -17.81
N GLU A 190 -2.54 6.24 -16.62
CA GLU A 190 -3.74 6.80 -15.96
C GLU A 190 -3.43 8.14 -15.27
N HIS A 191 -2.29 8.26 -14.57
CA HIS A 191 -1.96 9.42 -13.75
C HIS A 191 -0.86 10.27 -14.40
N ARG A 192 -1.22 10.97 -15.48
CA ARG A 192 -0.29 11.86 -16.22
C ARG A 192 -0.28 13.29 -15.72
N THR A 193 -1.32 13.72 -15.04
CA THR A 193 -1.45 15.10 -14.53
C THR A 193 -0.98 15.17 -13.08
N ARG A 194 -0.38 16.31 -12.71
CA ARG A 194 0.06 16.55 -11.34
C ARG A 194 -0.99 17.35 -10.59
N HIS A 195 -1.38 16.85 -9.43
CA HIS A 195 -2.17 17.58 -8.45
C HIS A 195 -1.36 17.69 -7.17
N ALA A 196 -1.28 18.89 -6.56
CA ALA A 196 -0.41 19.17 -5.41
C ALA A 196 1.05 18.67 -5.58
N GLY A 197 1.57 18.66 -6.81
CA GLY A 197 2.91 18.18 -7.13
C GLY A 197 3.10 16.66 -7.06
N LEU A 198 2.02 15.87 -7.05
CA LEU A 198 2.00 14.41 -7.09
C LEU A 198 1.23 13.94 -8.32
N PHE A 199 1.68 12.86 -8.97
CA PHE A 199 0.91 12.17 -10.00
C PHE A 199 -0.17 11.32 -9.32
N MET A 200 -1.22 11.95 -8.85
CA MET A 200 -2.34 11.32 -8.15
C MET A 200 -3.59 12.16 -8.39
N ASP A 201 -4.76 11.53 -8.29
CA ASP A 201 -6.03 12.25 -8.36
C ASP A 201 -6.30 13.01 -7.08
N LYS A 202 -7.16 14.03 -7.17
CA LYS A 202 -7.51 14.88 -6.02
C LYS A 202 -8.06 14.07 -4.84
N ALA A 203 -8.89 13.06 -5.13
CA ALA A 203 -9.44 12.16 -4.12
C ALA A 203 -8.34 11.33 -3.43
N GLN A 204 -7.38 10.82 -4.20
CA GLN A 204 -6.25 10.07 -3.65
C GLN A 204 -5.34 10.96 -2.78
N ILE A 205 -5.12 12.21 -3.18
CA ILE A 205 -4.34 13.19 -2.40
C ILE A 205 -5.04 13.51 -1.09
N LEU A 206 -6.37 13.72 -1.13
CA LEU A 206 -7.17 13.94 0.07
C LEU A 206 -7.07 12.74 1.03
N GLY A 207 -7.29 11.51 0.52
CA GLY A 207 -7.18 10.29 1.31
C GLY A 207 -5.79 10.12 1.94
N LEU A 208 -4.73 10.34 1.16
CA LEU A 208 -3.35 10.32 1.66
C LEU A 208 -3.11 11.39 2.74
N GLY A 209 -3.64 12.60 2.55
CA GLY A 209 -3.55 13.68 3.53
C GLY A 209 -4.23 13.34 4.86
N LEU A 210 -5.41 12.73 4.81
CA LEU A 210 -6.13 12.24 5.99
C LEU A 210 -5.35 11.13 6.71
N CYS A 211 -4.79 10.17 5.97
CA CYS A 211 -3.93 9.14 6.53
C CYS A 211 -2.67 9.74 7.19
N ALA A 212 -2.03 10.73 6.56
CA ALA A 212 -0.86 11.40 7.12
C ALA A 212 -1.17 12.19 8.41
N MET A 213 -2.30 12.89 8.43
CA MET A 213 -2.78 13.59 9.63
C MET A 213 -3.11 12.60 10.76
N SER A 214 -3.79 11.50 10.43
CA SER A 214 -4.07 10.43 11.37
C SER A 214 -2.80 9.79 11.93
N PHE A 215 -1.79 9.51 11.08
CA PHE A 215 -0.50 9.00 11.52
C PHE A 215 0.11 9.88 12.62
N ALA A 216 0.11 11.20 12.43
CA ALA A 216 0.62 12.15 13.41
C ALA A 216 -0.19 12.14 14.72
N LEU A 217 -1.54 12.12 14.63
CA LEU A 217 -2.41 12.04 15.81
C LEU A 217 -2.19 10.74 16.60
N MET A 218 -2.04 9.62 15.90
CA MET A 218 -1.80 8.32 16.53
C MET A 218 -0.42 8.24 17.19
N CYS A 219 0.61 8.94 16.68
CA CYS A 219 1.91 9.03 17.33
C CYS A 219 1.83 9.64 18.75
N CYS A 220 0.83 10.49 19.01
CA CYS A 220 0.60 11.11 20.31
C CYS A 220 -0.06 10.19 21.35
N LYS A 221 -0.23 8.89 21.06
CA LYS A 221 -0.92 7.91 21.93
C LYS A 221 -0.49 7.96 23.40
N LEU A 222 0.82 8.08 23.67
CA LEU A 222 1.33 8.09 25.05
C LEU A 222 1.13 9.42 25.78
N VAL A 223 1.00 10.53 25.06
CA VAL A 223 0.91 11.89 25.63
C VAL A 223 -0.55 12.35 25.73
N ALA A 224 -1.36 12.04 24.72
CA ALA A 224 -2.73 12.51 24.60
C ALA A 224 -3.62 11.40 24.00
N PRO A 225 -4.16 10.49 24.83
CA PRO A 225 -4.95 9.34 24.37
C PRO A 225 -6.17 9.71 23.53
N ASN A 226 -6.78 10.87 23.78
CA ASN A 226 -7.93 11.36 22.99
C ASN A 226 -7.57 11.58 21.52
N PHE A 227 -6.37 12.12 21.23
CA PHE A 227 -5.92 12.29 19.85
C PHE A 227 -5.67 10.95 19.16
N TYR A 228 -5.28 9.93 19.89
CA TYR A 228 -5.13 8.59 19.33
C TYR A 228 -6.47 8.01 18.85
N TYR A 229 -7.55 8.17 19.62
CA TYR A 229 -8.88 7.70 19.19
C TYR A 229 -9.41 8.48 17.98
N VAL A 230 -9.21 9.80 17.95
CA VAL A 230 -9.52 10.61 16.76
C VAL A 230 -8.69 10.14 15.56
N GLY A 231 -7.41 9.84 15.79
CA GLY A 231 -6.49 9.29 14.80
C GLY A 231 -7.00 7.97 14.21
N ILE A 232 -7.48 7.03 15.03
CA ILE A 232 -8.05 5.75 14.55
C ILE A 232 -9.20 5.99 13.56
N TRP A 233 -10.18 6.82 13.94
CA TRP A 233 -11.32 7.11 13.07
C TRP A 233 -10.89 7.81 11.79
N LEU A 234 -9.98 8.77 11.91
CA LEU A 234 -9.45 9.52 10.78
C LEU A 234 -8.64 8.62 9.83
N MET A 235 -7.92 7.61 10.34
CA MET A 235 -7.20 6.63 9.51
C MET A 235 -8.20 5.86 8.65
N THR A 236 -9.27 5.34 9.27
CA THR A 236 -10.31 4.59 8.56
C THR A 236 -10.96 5.44 7.47
N ILE A 237 -11.30 6.70 7.77
CA ILE A 237 -11.86 7.63 6.78
C ILE A 237 -10.86 7.88 5.64
N GLY A 238 -9.59 8.13 5.96
CA GLY A 238 -8.55 8.36 4.96
C GLY A 238 -8.36 7.16 4.03
N VAL A 239 -8.35 5.95 4.58
CA VAL A 239 -8.27 4.70 3.80
C VAL A 239 -9.50 4.53 2.92
N VAL A 240 -10.70 4.78 3.43
CA VAL A 240 -11.94 4.68 2.64
C VAL A 240 -11.90 5.66 1.47
N VAL A 241 -11.58 6.94 1.71
CA VAL A 241 -11.45 7.94 0.65
C VAL A 241 -10.39 7.53 -0.39
N LEU A 242 -9.24 7.01 0.07
CA LEU A 242 -8.17 6.57 -0.80
C LEU A 242 -8.55 5.33 -1.63
N GLY A 243 -9.32 4.40 -1.04
CA GLY A 243 -9.69 3.13 -1.64
C GLY A 243 -10.95 3.18 -2.50
N SER A 244 -11.87 4.11 -2.27
CA SER A 244 -13.20 4.09 -2.92
C SER A 244 -13.40 5.10 -4.05
N HIS A 245 -12.41 5.94 -4.35
CA HIS A 245 -12.54 6.99 -5.38
C HIS A 245 -12.95 6.44 -6.75
N HIS A 246 -12.44 5.29 -7.17
CA HIS A 246 -12.77 4.70 -8.47
C HIS A 246 -14.23 4.25 -8.57
N PHE A 247 -14.87 3.88 -7.46
CA PHE A 247 -16.31 3.58 -7.46
C PHE A 247 -17.16 4.82 -7.70
N TYR A 248 -16.75 5.97 -7.17
CA TYR A 248 -17.45 7.23 -7.39
C TYR A 248 -17.32 7.72 -8.84
N GLU A 249 -16.16 7.49 -9.46
CA GLU A 249 -15.96 7.81 -10.87
C GLU A 249 -16.84 6.94 -11.79
N LEU A 250 -16.96 5.64 -11.49
CA LEU A 250 -17.86 4.75 -12.23
C LEU A 250 -19.33 5.18 -12.14
N LEU A 251 -19.81 5.49 -10.93
CA LEU A 251 -21.18 5.97 -10.73
C LEU A 251 -21.45 7.30 -11.44
N ARG A 252 -20.44 8.16 -11.55
CA ARG A 252 -20.55 9.44 -12.23
C ARG A 252 -20.63 9.27 -13.75
N ILE A 253 -19.82 8.38 -14.33
CA ILE A 253 -19.83 8.10 -15.78
C ILE A 253 -21.19 7.53 -16.19
N ASP A 254 -21.71 6.56 -15.43
CA ASP A 254 -23.02 5.95 -15.70
C ASP A 254 -24.16 6.99 -15.64
N SER A 255 -24.10 7.90 -14.66
CA SER A 255 -25.04 9.02 -14.57
C SER A 255 -24.93 9.98 -15.76
N ASP A 256 -23.72 10.32 -16.20
CA ASP A 256 -23.50 11.25 -17.32
C ASP A 256 -23.92 10.62 -18.66
N GLU A 257 -23.67 9.32 -18.87
CA GLU A 257 -24.15 8.59 -20.05
C GLU A 257 -25.69 8.53 -20.08
N GLY A 258 -26.34 8.19 -18.97
CA GLY A 258 -27.80 8.16 -18.87
C GLY A 258 -28.44 9.53 -19.15
N ILE A 259 -27.86 10.62 -18.65
CA ILE A 259 -28.33 11.99 -18.94
C ILE A 259 -28.16 12.32 -20.43
N ASN A 260 -27.04 11.95 -21.04
CA ASN A 260 -26.78 12.21 -22.46
C ASN A 260 -27.70 11.41 -23.37
N GLU A 261 -28.06 10.18 -23.00
CA GLU A 261 -29.03 9.37 -23.74
C GLU A 261 -30.44 9.97 -23.69
N ILE A 262 -30.90 10.41 -22.52
CA ILE A 262 -32.18 11.13 -22.38
C ILE A 262 -32.19 12.41 -23.24
N ARG A 263 -31.10 13.19 -23.23
CA ARG A 263 -31.00 14.41 -24.05
C ARG A 263 -31.11 14.10 -25.55
N ARG A 264 -30.47 13.02 -26.04
CA ARG A 264 -30.58 12.59 -27.45
C ARG A 264 -31.99 12.14 -27.84
N LEU A 265 -32.76 11.55 -26.91
CA LEU A 265 -34.15 11.17 -27.17
C LEU A 265 -35.07 12.39 -27.22
N CYS A 266 -34.81 13.41 -26.40
CA CYS A 266 -35.56 14.67 -26.44
C CYS A 266 -35.27 15.52 -27.68
N GLU A 267 -34.06 15.46 -28.25
CA GLU A 267 -33.70 16.21 -29.48
C GLU A 267 -34.21 15.55 -30.77
N LYS A 268 -34.67 14.30 -30.72
CA LYS A 268 -35.19 13.54 -31.88
C LYS A 268 -36.71 13.61 -32.06
N ASN A 269 -37.44 14.22 -31.12
CA ASN A 269 -38.89 14.45 -31.18
C ASN A 269 -39.18 15.94 -31.36
#